data_AF-A0A6P1T124-F1
#
_entry.id   AF-A0A6P1T124-F1
#
_cell.length_a   1.000
_cell.length_b   1.000
_cell.length_c   1.000
_cell.angle_alpha   90.00
_cell.angle_beta   90.00
_cell.angle_gamma   90.00
#
_symmetry.space_group_name_H-M   'P 1'
#
loop_
_entity.id
_entity.type
_entity.pdbx_description
1 polymer ?
#
loop_
_entity_poly.entity_id
_entity_poly.type
_entity_poly.pdbx_seq_one_letter_code
_entity_poly.pdbx_strand_id
1 'polypeptide(L)'
;MTTMARSLKDKLATLDPARRAVIEAEADRLHAEYLTLQELRRAKKLTQVQLAETLGVQQATVAKYERQSDLLLSTLTSYVRAMGGELKLMVEFPGKAPVALEGLGETEEPRRGRHACRQDQSRATVIP
;
A
#
# COMPACT_ATOMS: atom_id res chain seq x y z
N MET A 1 28.39 -17.25 19.51
CA MET A 1 28.75 -16.57 18.25
C MET A 1 27.48 -15.98 17.65
N THR A 2 27.39 -14.65 17.61
CA THR A 2 26.21 -13.93 17.12
C THR A 2 26.12 -14.05 15.60
N THR A 3 25.09 -14.72 15.08
CA THR A 3 24.88 -14.85 13.64
C THR A 3 24.37 -13.52 13.10
N MET A 4 25.19 -12.78 12.35
CA MET A 4 24.75 -11.59 11.64
C MET A 4 23.72 -11.98 10.57
N ALA A 5 22.63 -11.22 10.49
CA ALA A 5 21.63 -11.40 9.44
C ALA A 5 22.26 -11.08 8.07
N ARG A 6 22.27 -12.06 7.16
CA ARG A 6 22.75 -11.85 5.78
C ARG A 6 21.75 -10.99 5.03
N SER A 7 22.21 -9.90 4.43
CA SER A 7 21.37 -9.04 3.59
C SER A 7 21.14 -9.67 2.22
N LEU A 8 20.11 -9.21 1.51
CA LEU A 8 19.86 -9.60 0.12
C LEU A 8 21.09 -9.30 -0.77
N LYS A 9 21.76 -8.16 -0.53
CA LYS A 9 22.98 -7.78 -1.24
C LYS A 9 24.10 -8.80 -1.02
N ASP A 10 24.27 -9.30 0.20
CA ASP A 10 25.30 -10.29 0.52
C ASP A 10 25.04 -11.61 -0.21
N LYS A 11 23.78 -12.03 -0.34
CA LYS A 11 23.42 -13.22 -1.11
C LYS A 11 23.62 -13.02 -2.61
N LEU A 12 23.23 -11.88 -3.17
CA LEU A 12 23.44 -11.58 -4.59
C LEU A 12 24.93 -11.51 -4.94
N ALA A 13 25.78 -11.04 -4.02
CA ALA A 13 27.23 -11.02 -4.19
C ALA A 13 27.87 -12.42 -4.21
N THR A 14 27.19 -13.46 -3.69
CA THR A 14 27.67 -14.85 -3.76
C THR A 14 27.28 -15.56 -5.05
N LEU A 15 26.46 -14.95 -5.91
CA LEU A 15 26.05 -15.55 -7.18
C LEU A 15 27.06 -15.25 -8.29
N ASP A 16 27.16 -16.19 -9.23
CA ASP A 16 27.88 -15.96 -10.48
C ASP A 16 27.31 -14.74 -11.24
N PRO A 17 28.14 -13.89 -11.86
CA PRO A 17 27.68 -12.68 -12.56
C PRO A 17 26.62 -12.94 -13.62
N ALA A 18 26.69 -14.06 -14.35
CA ALA A 18 25.70 -14.39 -15.38
C ALA A 18 24.35 -14.77 -14.75
N ARG A 19 24.38 -15.52 -13.63
CA ARG A 19 23.19 -15.86 -12.86
C ARG A 19 22.52 -14.63 -12.27
N ARG A 20 23.33 -13.68 -11.76
CA ARG A 20 22.86 -12.43 -11.19
C ARG A 20 22.18 -11.56 -12.25
N ALA A 21 22.77 -11.43 -13.43
CA ALA A 21 22.21 -10.65 -14.53
C ALA A 21 20.83 -11.20 -14.99
N VAL A 22 20.67 -12.53 -15.06
CA VAL A 22 19.37 -13.15 -15.38
C VAL A 22 18.32 -12.85 -14.32
N ILE A 23 18.68 -12.91 -13.03
CA ILE A 23 17.77 -12.61 -11.92
C ILE A 23 17.37 -11.13 -11.91
N GLU A 24 18.33 -10.22 -12.13
CA GLU A 24 18.06 -8.79 -12.20
C GLU A 24 17.17 -8.47 -13.42
N ALA A 25 17.44 -9.05 -14.59
CA ALA A 25 16.62 -8.86 -15.79
C ALA A 25 15.19 -9.40 -15.63
N GLU A 26 15.01 -10.56 -14.99
CA GLU A 26 13.68 -11.10 -14.72
C GLU A 26 12.94 -10.27 -13.65
N ALA A 27 13.65 -9.76 -12.64
CA ALA A 27 13.09 -8.85 -11.65
C ALA A 27 12.65 -7.51 -12.27
N ASP A 28 13.43 -6.98 -13.21
CA ASP A 28 13.12 -5.77 -13.98
C ASP A 28 11.94 -6.00 -14.93
N ARG A 29 11.89 -7.16 -15.60
CA ARG A 29 10.75 -7.55 -16.45
C ARG A 29 9.46 -7.67 -15.65
N LEU A 30 9.50 -8.36 -14.51
CA LEU A 30 8.36 -8.47 -13.61
C LEU A 30 7.94 -7.12 -13.02
N HIS A 31 8.87 -6.17 -12.85
CA HIS A 31 8.54 -4.78 -12.50
C HIS A 31 7.92 -4.02 -13.68
N ALA A 32 8.42 -4.21 -14.90
CA ALA A 32 7.97 -3.47 -16.08
C ALA A 32 6.58 -3.91 -16.58
N GLU A 33 6.21 -5.18 -16.39
CA GLU A 33 4.88 -5.71 -16.77
C GLU A 33 3.75 -5.20 -15.84
N TYR A 34 4.07 -4.69 -14.65
CA TYR A 34 3.09 -4.20 -13.67
C TYR A 34 3.51 -2.83 -13.13
N LEU A 35 2.82 -1.74 -13.52
CA LEU A 35 3.02 -0.45 -12.86
C LEU A 35 2.73 -0.59 -11.36
N THR A 36 3.77 -0.47 -10.54
CA THR A 36 3.63 -0.50 -9.09
C THR A 36 2.91 0.76 -8.61
N LEU A 37 2.28 0.70 -7.43
CA LEU A 37 1.68 1.89 -6.80
C LEU A 37 2.69 3.04 -6.64
N GLN A 38 3.95 2.70 -6.37
CA GLN A 38 5.03 3.67 -6.27
C GLN A 38 5.28 4.40 -7.60
N GLU A 39 5.29 3.68 -8.71
CA GLU A 39 5.50 4.26 -10.04
C GLU A 39 4.32 5.13 -10.45
N LEU A 40 3.09 4.68 -10.20
CA LEU A 40 1.88 5.48 -10.43
C LEU A 40 1.93 6.79 -9.65
N ARG A 41 2.32 6.75 -8.37
CA ARG A 41 2.48 7.94 -7.54
C ARG A 41 3.56 8.88 -8.10
N ARG A 42 4.72 8.33 -8.49
CA ARG A 42 5.82 9.11 -9.08
C ARG A 42 5.42 9.75 -10.42
N ALA A 43 4.66 9.04 -11.26
CA ALA A 43 4.13 9.56 -12.51
C ALA A 43 3.18 10.75 -12.28
N LYS A 44 2.43 10.73 -11.17
CA LYS A 44 1.61 11.86 -10.69
C LYS A 44 2.40 12.94 -9.94
N LYS A 45 3.72 12.82 -9.84
CA LYS A 45 4.63 13.76 -9.14
C LYS A 45 4.28 13.97 -7.66
N LEU A 46 3.70 12.96 -7.02
CA LEU A 46 3.33 13.00 -5.60
C LEU A 46 4.42 12.36 -4.73
N THR A 47 4.68 12.95 -3.57
CA THR A 47 5.50 12.32 -2.52
C THR A 47 4.66 11.37 -1.66
N GLN A 48 5.31 10.46 -0.94
CA GLN A 48 4.59 9.60 0.02
C GLN A 48 3.93 10.40 1.14
N VAL A 49 4.51 11.54 1.53
CA VAL A 49 3.95 12.43 2.56
C VAL A 49 2.66 13.09 2.06
N GLN A 50 2.69 13.69 0.87
CA GLN A 50 1.49 14.32 0.28
C GLN A 50 0.34 13.32 0.08
N LEU A 51 0.65 12.10 -0.35
CA LEU A 51 -0.36 11.07 -0.49
C LEU A 51 -0.90 10.60 0.87
N ALA A 52 -0.03 10.48 1.89
CA ALA A 52 -0.43 10.13 3.24
C ALA A 52 -1.34 11.20 3.86
N GLU A 53 -1.06 12.48 3.64
CA GLU A 53 -1.90 13.60 4.06
C GLU A 53 -3.29 13.52 3.44
N THR A 54 -3.37 13.23 2.13
CA THR A 54 -4.65 13.10 1.41
C THR A 54 -5.45 11.89 1.90
N LEU A 55 -4.78 10.81 2.27
CA LEU A 55 -5.39 9.59 2.82
C LEU A 55 -5.68 9.66 4.32
N GLY A 56 -5.18 10.67 5.04
CA GLY A 56 -5.30 10.77 6.50
C GLY A 56 -4.54 9.67 7.26
N VAL A 57 -3.46 9.14 6.68
CA VAL A 57 -2.63 8.07 7.26
C VAL A 57 -1.20 8.53 7.49
N GLN A 58 -0.36 7.68 8.09
CA GLN A 58 1.06 7.98 8.25
C GLN A 58 1.83 7.68 6.95
N GLN A 59 2.92 8.42 6.70
CA GLN A 59 3.80 8.16 5.55
C GLN A 59 4.34 6.71 5.55
N ALA A 60 4.62 6.14 6.73
CA ALA A 60 5.03 4.74 6.86
C ALA A 60 3.95 3.75 6.35
N THR A 61 2.66 4.11 6.49
CA THR A 61 1.53 3.33 5.97
C THR A 61 1.51 3.33 4.44
N VAL A 62 1.72 4.49 3.81
CA VAL A 62 1.85 4.59 2.34
C VAL A 62 3.04 3.77 1.84
N ALA A 63 4.18 3.87 2.52
CA ALA A 63 5.36 3.06 2.19
C ALA A 63 5.12 1.56 2.38
N LYS A 64 4.23 1.16 3.31
CA LYS A 64 3.81 -0.24 3.47
C LYS A 64 2.92 -0.66 2.30
N TYR A 65 1.92 0.15 1.92
CA TYR A 65 1.04 -0.14 0.78
C TYR A 65 1.84 -0.35 -0.51
N GLU A 66 2.84 0.50 -0.78
CA GLU A 66 3.69 0.39 -1.97
C GLU A 66 4.58 -0.85 -2.01
N ARG A 67 4.76 -1.57 -0.88
CA ARG A 67 5.60 -2.78 -0.80
C ARG A 67 4.79 -4.08 -0.68
N GLN A 68 3.51 -4.00 -0.35
CA GLN A 68 2.67 -5.19 -0.17
C GLN A 68 2.18 -5.69 -1.53
N SER A 69 2.21 -7.02 -1.70
CA SER A 69 1.66 -7.70 -2.87
C SER A 69 0.14 -7.92 -2.81
N ASP A 70 -0.44 -7.76 -1.62
CA ASP A 70 -1.88 -7.93 -1.38
C ASP A 70 -2.41 -6.79 -0.52
N LEU A 71 -3.52 -6.19 -0.97
CA LEU A 71 -4.20 -5.05 -0.36
C LEU A 71 -5.69 -5.26 -0.47
N LEU A 72 -6.43 -4.81 0.55
CA LEU A 72 -7.87 -4.70 0.45
C LEU A 72 -8.23 -3.79 -0.73
N LEU A 73 -9.24 -4.20 -1.50
CA LEU A 73 -9.70 -3.43 -2.65
C LEU A 73 -10.13 -2.01 -2.25
N SER A 74 -10.74 -1.83 -1.08
CA SER A 74 -11.09 -0.51 -0.52
C SER A 74 -9.87 0.39 -0.33
N THR A 75 -8.75 -0.16 0.14
CA THR A 75 -7.48 0.55 0.29
C THR A 75 -6.91 0.95 -1.06
N LEU A 76 -6.92 0.02 -2.04
CA LEU A 76 -6.43 0.29 -3.39
C LEU A 76 -7.26 1.39 -4.08
N THR A 77 -8.59 1.31 -3.98
CA THR A 77 -9.52 2.34 -4.48
C THR A 77 -9.24 3.69 -3.82
N SER A 78 -9.08 3.72 -2.50
CA SER A 78 -8.77 4.97 -1.77
C SER A 78 -7.44 5.56 -2.19
N TYR A 79 -6.41 4.73 -2.37
CA TYR A 79 -5.08 5.14 -2.83
C TYR A 79 -5.13 5.76 -4.24
N VAL A 80 -5.81 5.09 -5.17
CA VAL A 80 -5.98 5.58 -6.55
C VAL A 80 -6.79 6.87 -6.59
N ARG A 81 -7.89 6.96 -5.81
CA ARG A 81 -8.70 8.18 -5.68
C ARG A 81 -7.91 9.35 -5.10
N ALA A 82 -7.06 9.10 -4.10
CA ALA A 82 -6.19 10.13 -3.51
C ALA A 82 -5.16 10.68 -4.50
N MET A 83 -4.82 9.93 -5.55
CA MET A 83 -4.01 10.41 -6.68
C MET A 83 -4.84 11.06 -7.81
N GLY A 84 -6.16 11.20 -7.62
CA GLY A 84 -7.09 11.73 -8.61
C GLY A 84 -7.45 10.75 -9.72
N GLY A 85 -7.32 9.44 -9.47
CA GLY A 85 -7.69 8.39 -10.42
C GLY A 85 -8.99 7.68 -10.06
N GLU A 86 -9.45 6.84 -10.99
CA GLU A 86 -10.55 5.89 -10.79
C GLU A 86 -10.01 4.49 -11.00
N LEU A 87 -10.31 3.57 -10.07
CA LEU A 87 -9.94 2.16 -10.20
C LEU A 87 -11.05 1.42 -10.93
N LYS A 88 -10.72 0.72 -12.01
CA LYS A 88 -11.61 -0.20 -12.72
C LYS A 88 -10.99 -1.60 -12.71
N LEU A 89 -11.77 -2.60 -12.32
CA LEU A 89 -11.34 -4.00 -12.37
C LEU A 89 -11.80 -4.60 -13.69
N MET A 90 -10.86 -5.15 -14.45
CA MET A 90 -11.15 -5.79 -15.73
C MET A 90 -10.96 -7.30 -15.61
N VAL A 91 -11.84 -8.07 -16.22
CA VAL A 91 -11.74 -9.53 -16.33
C VAL A 91 -11.58 -9.89 -17.79
N GLU A 92 -10.60 -10.73 -18.09
CA GLU A 92 -10.32 -11.23 -19.42
C GLU A 92 -10.65 -12.72 -19.51
N PHE A 93 -11.32 -13.10 -20.60
CA PHE A 93 -11.59 -14.49 -20.95
C PHE A 93 -11.05 -14.78 -22.35
N PRO A 94 -10.46 -15.96 -22.61
CA PRO A 94 -9.98 -16.31 -23.95
C PRO A 94 -11.07 -16.13 -25.02
N GLY A 95 -10.73 -15.41 -26.09
CA GLY A 95 -11.64 -15.16 -27.22
C GLY A 95 -12.76 -14.15 -26.95
N LYS A 96 -12.74 -13.43 -25.83
CA LYS A 96 -13.71 -12.36 -25.51
C LYS A 96 -13.00 -11.04 -25.23
N ALA A 97 -13.71 -9.94 -25.46
CA ALA A 97 -13.22 -8.62 -25.05
C ALA A 97 -13.18 -8.53 -23.50
N PRO A 98 -12.22 -7.76 -22.92
CA PRO A 98 -12.18 -7.51 -21.49
C PRO A 98 -13.48 -6.89 -20.97
N VAL A 99 -13.96 -7.38 -19.82
CA VAL A 99 -15.21 -6.91 -19.19
C VAL A 99 -14.89 -6.18 -17.89
N ALA A 100 -15.43 -4.97 -17.71
CA ALA A 100 -15.32 -4.26 -16.45
C ALA A 100 -16.25 -4.88 -15.39
N LEU A 101 -15.72 -5.15 -14.20
CA LEU A 101 -16.50 -5.52 -13.04
C LEU A 101 -17.00 -4.27 -12.33
N GLU A 102 -18.31 -4.21 -12.13
CA GLU A 102 -18.99 -3.16 -11.37
C GLU A 102 -19.42 -3.67 -9.98
N GLY A 103 -19.70 -2.74 -9.06
CA GLY A 103 -20.24 -3.05 -7.73
C GLY A 103 -19.21 -3.57 -6.71
N LEU A 104 -17.91 -3.46 -6.99
CA LEU A 104 -16.85 -3.88 -6.07
C LEU A 104 -16.17 -2.67 -5.40
N GLY A 105 -15.99 -2.73 -4.08
CA GLY A 105 -15.19 -1.77 -3.32
C GLY A 105 -15.94 -0.66 -2.59
N GLU A 106 -17.27 -0.62 -2.65
CA GLU A 106 -18.09 0.27 -1.80
C GLU A 106 -18.37 -0.42 -0.45
N THR A 107 -17.40 -0.35 0.44
CA THR A 107 -17.64 -0.67 1.85
C THR A 107 -17.76 0.66 2.59
N GLU A 108 -18.94 0.98 3.12
CA GLU A 108 -19.03 1.97 4.19
C GLU A 108 -18.19 1.44 5.37
N GLU A 109 -16.94 1.88 5.50
CA GLU A 109 -16.18 1.54 6.69
C GLU A 109 -16.81 2.26 7.90
N PRO A 110 -17.02 1.54 9.03
CA PRO A 110 -17.58 2.14 10.22
C PRO A 110 -16.63 3.22 10.72
N ARG A 111 -17.16 4.41 10.98
CA ARG A 111 -16.45 5.47 11.69
C ARG A 111 -15.79 4.85 12.92
N ARG A 112 -14.47 4.66 12.90
CA ARG A 112 -13.71 4.31 14.10
C ARG A 112 -13.86 5.47 15.07
N GLY A 113 -14.88 5.38 15.91
CA GLY A 113 -15.11 6.28 17.02
C GLY A 113 -13.85 6.30 17.85
N ARG A 114 -13.16 7.43 17.85
CA ARG A 114 -12.26 7.74 18.96
C ARG A 114 -13.16 7.79 20.18
N HIS A 115 -13.09 6.76 21.02
CA HIS A 115 -13.63 6.81 22.37
C HIS A 115 -13.06 8.08 23.02
N ALA A 116 -13.89 9.11 23.13
CA ALA A 116 -13.67 10.18 24.08
C ALA A 116 -13.73 9.50 25.45
N CYS A 117 -12.56 9.26 26.05
CA CYS A 117 -12.45 8.89 27.44
C CYS A 117 -12.98 10.09 28.24
N ARG A 118 -14.25 9.98 28.64
CA ARG A 118 -14.95 10.89 29.53
C ARG A 118 -14.43 10.59 30.94
N GLN A 119 -13.44 11.34 31.42
CA GLN A 119 -13.17 11.39 32.85
C GLN A 119 -14.21 12.32 33.48
N ASP A 120 -15.34 11.72 33.81
CA ASP A 120 -16.17 12.17 34.90
C ASP A 120 -15.48 11.72 36.20
N GLN A 121 -14.91 12.67 36.94
CA GLN A 121 -14.65 12.50 38.37
C GLN A 121 -15.26 13.70 39.09
N SER A 122 -16.56 13.55 39.37
CA SER A 122 -17.15 13.66 40.69
C SER A 122 -16.78 14.88 41.53
N ARG A 123 -17.78 15.77 41.65
CA ARG A 123 -18.04 16.58 42.85
C ARG A 123 -17.73 15.80 44.13
N ALA A 124 -16.83 16.33 44.96
CA ALA A 124 -16.78 16.05 46.38
C ALA A 124 -16.97 17.38 47.13
N THR A 125 -18.20 17.63 47.57
CA THR A 125 -18.48 18.55 48.66
C THR A 125 -18.25 17.78 49.96
N VAL A 126 -17.30 18.20 50.78
CA VAL A 126 -17.35 17.97 52.23
C VAL A 126 -16.91 19.26 52.93
N ILE A 127 -17.82 19.75 53.75
CA ILE A 127 -17.79 20.95 54.60
C ILE A 127 -17.15 20.59 55.95
N PRO A 128 -16.50 21.52 56.67
CA PRO A 128 -16.55 21.56 58.13
C PRO A 128 -17.66 22.50 58.63
#